data_AF-A0A4R2NZU4-F1
#
_entry.id   AF-A0A4R2NZU4-F1
#
_cell.length_a   1.000
_cell.length_b   1.000
_cell.length_c   1.000
_cell.angle_alpha   90.00
_cell.angle_beta   90.00
_cell.angle_gamma   90.00
#
_symmetry.space_group_name_H-M   'P 1'
#
loop_
_entity.id
_entity.type
_entity.pdbx_description
1 polymer ?
#
loop_
_entity_poly.entity_id
_entity_poly.type
_entity_poly.pdbx_seq_one_letter_code
_entity_poly.pdbx_strand_id
1 'polypeptide(L)'
;MKYIQTVLILAIIVIISSCRKDFSTVASSGKLEFSKDTVFLDTIFTNIGSATYNLKVYNRSNNPISIPEIRLENGITSNYRLNVDGIPGKIFQDIEILANDSIFVFVETTVDVSSLPDPLYTDKILFDSGDNQQDVDLVTLVQDATFIFPERDPITLEIDKLTLNGQSTTLQGRYLEDSELTFTNEKPYVIYGYAAVPPNKTLTIEAGARIHFHNNSGLIVDELGTLKVNGTLNEKVTFEGDRLEPFFDKVPGQWGTIWMRAGSKDNELNHTIIKNGIIGVLVDSLGTAGVPTLKIENSEVYNQSSFGILGREAEIVGNNVVVGDAGQVSFAGTVGGSYNFTHSTFANYWNNSLRSLPAVLINNFFVFENSQGQEVTDTRDLSAANFTNCIINGGNNVEFVLDKVDGGVFNYFIENCLIQFDDFNNSFANNAELNFNDTSHYLNNIINGNPDFIGRFDEDFRIGDQSDAINKAKATSLSIDLLGINRTTSPDIGAYQHIIIE
;
A
#
# COMPACT_ATOMS: atom_id res chain seq x y z
N MET A 1 -6.26 63.69 51.00
CA MET A 1 -4.95 63.12 50.63
C MET A 1 -5.03 61.70 50.04
N LYS A 2 -5.82 60.76 50.60
CA LYS A 2 -5.93 59.38 50.06
C LYS A 2 -6.36 59.30 48.58
N TYR A 3 -7.37 60.05 48.15
CA TYR A 3 -7.85 60.04 46.76
C TYR A 3 -6.85 60.60 45.74
N ILE A 4 -6.01 61.56 46.14
CA ILE A 4 -4.97 62.13 45.28
C ILE A 4 -3.86 61.10 45.01
N GLN A 5 -3.50 60.30 46.03
CA GLN A 5 -2.53 59.22 45.88
C GLN A 5 -3.08 58.11 44.97
N THR A 6 -4.37 57.76 45.07
CA THR A 6 -4.99 56.76 44.20
C THR A 6 -5.02 57.21 42.74
N VAL A 7 -5.36 58.47 42.47
CA VAL A 7 -5.35 59.03 41.11
C VAL A 7 -3.93 59.09 40.54
N LEU A 8 -2.93 59.44 41.36
CA LEU A 8 -1.53 59.48 40.93
C LEU A 8 -1.01 58.07 40.58
N ILE A 9 -1.37 57.06 41.37
CA ILE A 9 -1.00 55.66 41.11
C ILE A 9 -1.69 55.14 39.83
N LEU A 10 -2.97 55.47 39.64
CA LEU A 10 -3.69 55.08 38.42
C LEU A 10 -3.11 55.76 37.17
N ALA A 11 -2.73 57.04 37.28
CA ALA A 11 -2.07 57.77 36.20
C ALA A 11 -0.69 57.19 35.87
N ILE A 12 0.09 56.79 36.88
CA ILE A 12 1.37 56.10 36.66
C ILE A 12 1.12 54.77 35.95
N ILE A 13 0.15 53.95 36.39
CA ILE A 13 -0.19 52.66 35.74
C ILE A 13 -0.57 52.85 34.26
N VAL A 14 -1.34 53.89 33.93
CA VAL A 14 -1.70 54.20 32.53
C VAL A 14 -0.47 54.62 31.71
N ILE A 15 0.48 55.34 32.31
CA ILE A 15 1.71 55.79 31.63
C ILE A 15 2.67 54.61 31.37
N ILE A 16 2.83 53.67 32.32
CA ILE A 16 3.66 52.46 32.11
C ILE A 16 2.99 51.40 31.22
N SER A 17 1.66 51.41 31.06
CA SER A 17 0.95 50.53 30.12
C SER A 17 0.94 51.03 28.66
N SER A 18 1.45 52.25 28.38
CA SER A 18 1.42 52.85 27.03
C SER A 18 2.69 52.65 26.20
N CYS A 19 3.69 51.88 26.67
CA CYS A 19 4.82 51.48 25.84
C CYS A 19 4.42 50.35 24.87
N ARG A 20 3.62 50.67 23.86
CA ARG A 20 3.59 49.85 22.65
C ARG A 20 4.83 50.26 21.85
N LYS A 21 5.81 49.36 21.73
CA LYS A 21 6.82 49.51 20.67
C LYS A 21 6.06 49.29 19.36
N ASP A 22 5.83 50.35 18.61
CA ASP A 22 5.52 50.19 17.20
C ASP A 22 6.73 49.46 16.59
N PHE A 23 6.55 48.18 16.29
CA PHE A 23 7.58 47.38 15.63
C PHE A 23 7.60 47.83 14.17
N SER A 24 8.43 48.83 13.85
CA SER A 24 8.71 49.16 12.45
C SER A 24 9.58 48.06 11.87
N THR A 25 9.10 47.41 10.81
CA THR A 25 9.90 46.48 10.01
C THR A 25 10.94 47.24 9.17
N VAL A 26 12.11 46.63 8.97
CA VAL A 26 13.08 47.12 7.97
C VAL A 26 12.98 46.25 6.72
N ALA A 27 13.23 46.82 5.54
CA ALA A 27 13.27 46.00 4.32
C ALA A 27 14.32 44.89 4.43
N SER A 28 14.00 43.72 3.89
CA SER A 28 14.94 42.60 3.78
C SER A 28 16.23 43.04 3.08
N SER A 29 17.35 42.45 3.48
CA SER A 29 18.68 42.75 2.95
C SER A 29 19.24 41.59 2.10
N GLY A 30 18.38 40.73 1.54
CA GLY A 30 18.79 39.56 0.76
C GLY A 30 19.62 38.52 1.53
N LYS A 31 19.29 38.32 2.82
CA LYS A 31 19.97 37.34 3.70
C LYS A 31 18.97 36.41 4.41
N LEU A 32 17.88 36.10 3.73
CA LEU A 32 16.93 35.09 4.18
C LEU A 32 17.63 33.72 4.17
N GLU A 33 17.35 32.92 5.19
CA GLU A 33 17.75 31.52 5.22
C GLU A 33 16.52 30.67 4.92
N PHE A 34 16.69 29.62 4.13
CA PHE A 34 15.62 28.72 3.73
C PHE A 34 15.82 27.35 4.35
N SER A 35 14.73 26.63 4.64
CA SER A 35 14.86 25.23 5.10
C SER A 35 15.42 24.30 4.03
N LYS A 36 15.35 24.70 2.76
CA LYS A 36 15.76 23.93 1.57
C LYS A 36 16.12 24.90 0.45
N ASP A 37 17.09 24.54 -0.38
CA ASP A 37 17.46 25.31 -1.58
C ASP A 37 16.62 24.92 -2.81
N THR A 38 16.04 23.71 -2.77
CA THR A 38 15.09 23.20 -3.78
C THR A 38 13.93 22.52 -3.08
N VAL A 39 12.71 22.80 -3.52
CA VAL A 39 11.50 22.06 -3.15
C VAL A 39 11.17 21.12 -4.31
N PHE A 40 11.57 19.86 -4.15
CA PHE A 40 11.09 18.78 -5.00
C PHE A 40 9.68 18.40 -4.55
N LEU A 41 8.72 18.51 -5.46
CA LEU A 41 7.40 17.91 -5.33
C LEU A 41 7.45 16.53 -6.01
N ASP A 42 6.51 15.66 -5.67
CA ASP A 42 6.54 14.27 -6.13
C ASP A 42 6.21 14.13 -7.61
N THR A 43 6.37 12.89 -8.07
CA THR A 43 5.82 12.51 -9.37
C THR A 43 4.30 12.54 -9.28
N ILE A 44 3.67 13.36 -10.12
CA ILE A 44 2.22 13.46 -10.24
C ILE A 44 1.76 12.94 -11.60
N PHE A 45 0.53 12.46 -11.66
CA PHE A 45 -0.12 12.20 -12.95
C PHE A 45 -0.68 13.49 -13.55
N THR A 46 -0.72 13.55 -14.88
CA THR A 46 -1.27 14.69 -15.62
C THR A 46 -2.68 15.05 -15.10
N ASN A 47 -2.93 16.35 -14.90
CA ASN A 47 -4.18 16.90 -14.35
C ASN A 47 -4.54 16.49 -12.90
N ILE A 48 -3.66 15.79 -12.18
CA ILE A 48 -3.82 15.52 -10.75
C ILE A 48 -3.01 16.51 -9.93
N GLY A 49 -3.59 17.02 -8.83
CA GLY A 49 -2.90 17.93 -7.92
C GLY A 49 -1.84 17.21 -7.09
N SER A 50 -0.70 17.86 -6.87
CA SER A 50 0.30 17.38 -5.92
C SER A 50 -0.19 17.47 -4.47
N ALA A 51 0.49 16.78 -3.56
CA ALA A 51 0.44 17.13 -2.15
C ALA A 51 0.94 18.57 -1.91
N THR A 52 0.61 19.13 -0.75
CA THR A 52 1.11 20.43 -0.31
C THR A 52 2.47 20.28 0.39
N TYR A 53 3.49 20.89 -0.18
CA TYR A 53 4.85 20.95 0.35
C TYR A 53 5.06 22.20 1.18
N ASN A 54 5.91 22.14 2.20
CA ASN A 54 6.30 23.33 2.97
C ASN A 54 7.78 23.70 2.75
N LEU A 55 8.00 25.01 2.80
CA LEU A 55 9.28 25.69 2.83
C LEU A 55 9.21 26.69 4.00
N LYS A 56 10.18 26.65 4.91
CA LYS A 56 10.34 27.69 5.93
C LYS A 56 11.31 28.74 5.45
N VAL A 57 10.94 30.00 5.64
CA VAL A 57 11.78 31.17 5.35
C VAL A 57 12.10 31.83 6.68
N TYR A 58 13.37 31.92 7.03
CA TYR A 58 13.85 32.39 8.33
C TYR A 58 14.40 33.80 8.24
N ASN A 59 13.99 34.63 9.19
CA ASN A 59 14.69 35.86 9.55
C ASN A 59 15.61 35.59 10.74
N ARG A 60 16.89 35.34 10.49
CA ARG A 60 17.90 35.13 11.55
C ARG A 60 18.41 36.43 12.18
N SER A 61 17.91 37.59 11.74
CA SER A 61 18.34 38.87 12.28
C SER A 61 17.59 39.23 13.56
N ASN A 62 18.18 40.14 14.34
CA ASN A 62 17.56 40.65 15.56
C ASN A 62 16.50 41.74 15.30
N ASN A 63 16.23 42.08 14.05
CA ASN A 63 15.24 43.08 13.67
C ASN A 63 14.08 42.41 12.93
N PRO A 64 12.82 42.82 13.17
CA PRO A 64 11.73 42.46 12.28
C PRO A 64 12.02 42.96 10.87
N ILE A 65 11.80 42.12 9.87
CA ILE A 65 12.00 42.46 8.46
C ILE A 65 10.68 42.43 7.70
N SER A 66 10.61 43.16 6.59
CA SER A 66 9.57 43.01 5.58
C SER A 66 10.22 42.61 4.26
N ILE A 67 9.73 41.53 3.66
CA ILE A 67 10.13 41.06 2.33
C ILE A 67 9.28 41.83 1.31
N PRO A 68 9.87 42.70 0.48
CA PRO A 68 9.09 43.57 -0.41
C PRO A 68 8.21 42.78 -1.40
N GLU A 69 8.74 41.69 -1.93
CA GLU A 69 8.03 40.84 -2.88
C GLU A 69 8.41 39.36 -2.68
N ILE A 70 7.41 38.49 -2.74
CA ILE A 70 7.58 37.05 -2.94
C ILE A 70 6.75 36.68 -4.16
N ARG A 71 7.34 36.04 -5.17
CA ARG A 71 6.60 35.64 -6.36
C ARG A 71 7.15 34.40 -7.03
N LEU A 72 6.33 33.75 -7.83
CA LEU A 72 6.80 32.76 -8.79
C LEU A 72 7.52 33.46 -9.96
N GLU A 73 8.63 32.90 -10.44
CA GLU A 73 9.38 33.44 -11.58
C GLU A 73 8.50 33.51 -12.83
N ASN A 74 7.75 32.44 -13.11
CA ASN A 74 6.75 32.39 -14.16
C ASN A 74 5.44 33.14 -13.82
N GLY A 75 5.36 33.81 -12.66
CA GLY A 75 4.24 34.65 -12.24
C GLY A 75 2.88 33.94 -12.35
N ILE A 76 1.90 34.62 -12.95
CA ILE A 76 0.52 34.09 -13.06
C ILE A 76 0.42 32.84 -13.94
N THR A 77 1.35 32.64 -14.87
CA THR A 77 1.36 31.50 -15.80
C THR A 77 1.99 30.26 -15.20
N SER A 78 2.59 30.35 -14.01
CA SER A 78 3.04 29.19 -13.27
C SER A 78 1.88 28.25 -12.94
N ASN A 79 2.09 26.94 -13.03
CA ASN A 79 1.14 25.94 -12.54
C ASN A 79 1.30 25.70 -11.03
N TYR A 80 2.40 26.19 -10.42
CA TYR A 80 2.54 26.22 -8.98
C TYR A 80 1.59 27.24 -8.35
N ARG A 81 1.12 26.91 -7.16
CA ARG A 81 0.31 27.76 -6.29
C ARG A 81 1.00 27.84 -4.94
N LEU A 82 1.06 29.05 -4.39
CA LEU A 82 1.69 29.32 -3.12
C LEU A 82 0.64 29.72 -2.08
N ASN A 83 0.90 29.37 -0.82
CA ASN A 83 0.29 30.02 0.32
C ASN A 83 1.40 30.50 1.26
N VAL A 84 1.54 31.81 1.41
CA VAL A 84 2.58 32.44 2.23
C VAL A 84 1.94 32.95 3.51
N ASP A 85 2.30 32.34 4.63
CA ASP A 85 1.81 32.69 5.96
C ASP A 85 0.27 32.82 6.08
N GLY A 86 -0.44 31.90 5.41
CA GLY A 86 -1.91 31.86 5.39
C GLY A 86 -2.54 32.60 4.20
N ILE A 87 -1.77 33.34 3.41
CA ILE A 87 -2.26 34.10 2.25
C ILE A 87 -2.04 33.27 0.97
N PRO A 88 -3.09 32.82 0.27
CA PRO A 88 -2.94 32.13 -1.02
C PRO A 88 -2.69 33.11 -2.16
N GLY A 89 -1.82 32.75 -3.10
CA GLY A 89 -1.48 33.60 -4.24
C GLY A 89 -0.28 33.09 -5.06
N LYS A 90 0.20 33.93 -5.98
CA LYS A 90 1.43 33.69 -6.77
C LYS A 90 2.40 34.86 -6.69
N ILE A 91 1.94 35.99 -6.18
CA ILE A 91 2.66 37.24 -5.96
C ILE A 91 2.16 37.79 -4.63
N PHE A 92 3.08 38.16 -3.77
CA PHE A 92 2.84 38.65 -2.42
C PHE A 92 3.72 39.87 -2.20
N GLN A 93 3.23 40.84 -1.43
CA GLN A 93 3.92 42.09 -1.16
C GLN A 93 4.00 42.33 0.34
N ASP A 94 5.11 42.95 0.76
CA ASP A 94 5.35 43.42 2.12
C ASP A 94 5.10 42.35 3.20
N ILE A 95 5.64 41.14 2.99
CA ILE A 95 5.49 40.02 3.93
C ILE A 95 6.44 40.20 5.12
N GLU A 96 5.88 40.37 6.31
CA GLU A 96 6.64 40.63 7.53
C GLU A 96 7.10 39.33 8.20
N ILE A 97 8.34 39.31 8.69
CA ILE A 97 8.90 38.24 9.52
C ILE A 97 9.52 38.85 10.77
N LEU A 98 9.06 38.44 11.94
CA LEU A 98 9.59 38.92 13.22
C LEU A 98 11.06 38.54 13.40
N ALA A 99 11.74 39.24 14.31
CA ALA A 99 13.15 38.98 14.63
C ALA A 99 13.33 37.55 15.17
N ASN A 100 14.32 36.83 14.63
CA ASN A 100 14.62 35.43 14.98
C ASN A 100 13.44 34.48 14.77
N ASP A 101 12.55 34.79 13.83
CA ASP A 101 11.34 34.02 13.53
C ASP A 101 11.35 33.49 12.09
N SER A 102 10.29 32.76 11.72
CA SER A 102 10.09 32.20 10.39
C SER A 102 8.64 32.24 9.96
N ILE A 103 8.43 32.27 8.64
CA ILE A 103 7.12 32.04 8.03
C ILE A 103 7.09 30.69 7.32
N PHE A 104 5.88 30.17 7.10
CA PHE A 104 5.65 29.04 6.22
C PHE A 104 5.25 29.50 4.82
N VAL A 105 5.86 28.87 3.81
CA VAL A 105 5.41 28.91 2.43
C VAL A 105 4.97 27.51 2.06
N PHE A 106 3.70 27.35 1.73
CA PHE A 106 3.14 26.11 1.21
C PHE A 106 3.10 26.15 -0.32
N VAL A 107 3.46 25.04 -0.96
CA VAL A 107 3.60 24.91 -2.41
C VAL A 107 2.81 23.69 -2.87
N GLU A 108 1.99 23.86 -3.90
CA GLU A 108 1.32 22.76 -4.60
C GLU A 108 1.29 23.04 -6.11
N THR A 109 1.03 22.01 -6.92
CA THR A 109 0.92 22.17 -8.39
C THR A 109 -0.14 21.26 -8.98
N THR A 110 -0.63 21.62 -10.16
CA THR A 110 -1.42 20.75 -11.03
C THR A 110 -1.02 21.07 -12.45
N VAL A 111 -0.52 20.08 -13.19
CA VAL A 111 0.08 20.31 -14.50
C VAL A 111 -0.52 19.35 -15.52
N ASP A 112 -0.82 19.86 -16.70
CA ASP A 112 -1.15 19.05 -17.87
C ASP A 112 0.16 18.70 -18.61
N VAL A 113 0.51 17.41 -18.66
CA VAL A 113 1.73 16.94 -19.32
C VAL A 113 1.77 17.28 -20.81
N SER A 114 0.61 17.41 -21.47
CA SER A 114 0.53 17.79 -22.88
C SER A 114 0.98 19.23 -23.15
N SER A 115 1.00 20.06 -22.10
CA SER A 115 1.52 21.42 -22.15
C SER A 115 3.03 21.52 -21.94
N LEU A 116 3.71 20.39 -21.65
CA LEU A 116 5.13 20.35 -21.35
C LEU A 116 5.95 19.73 -22.49
N PRO A 117 7.14 20.28 -22.80
CA PRO A 117 8.08 19.66 -23.74
C PRO A 117 8.88 18.50 -23.11
N ASP A 118 8.96 18.46 -21.78
CA ASP A 118 9.64 17.44 -20.96
C ASP A 118 8.73 17.12 -19.76
N PRO A 119 8.61 15.86 -19.30
CA PRO A 119 7.86 15.52 -18.09
C PRO A 119 8.31 16.30 -16.84
N LEU A 120 9.48 16.95 -16.85
CA LEU A 120 9.93 17.82 -15.77
C LEU A 120 9.32 19.24 -15.85
N TYR A 121 8.52 19.61 -14.84
CA TYR A 121 8.01 20.96 -14.66
C TYR A 121 8.78 21.73 -13.58
N THR A 122 9.38 22.86 -13.95
CA THR A 122 10.21 23.68 -13.06
C THR A 122 9.78 25.14 -12.99
N ASP A 123 10.01 25.77 -11.85
CA ASP A 123 9.83 27.20 -11.59
C ASP A 123 10.71 27.61 -10.40
N LYS A 124 10.70 28.88 -10.02
CA LYS A 124 11.38 29.40 -8.83
C LYS A 124 10.45 30.24 -7.98
N ILE A 125 10.59 30.15 -6.65
CA ILE A 125 10.06 31.16 -5.75
C ILE A 125 11.15 32.23 -5.59
N LEU A 126 10.88 33.43 -6.10
CA LEU A 126 11.75 34.58 -5.97
C LEU A 126 11.35 35.37 -4.72
N PHE A 127 12.34 35.68 -3.89
CA PHE A 127 12.24 36.53 -2.72
C PHE A 127 13.02 37.81 -2.97
N ASP A 128 12.41 38.97 -2.71
CA ASP A 128 12.99 40.28 -2.95
C ASP A 128 13.29 40.56 -4.45
N SER A 129 13.98 41.67 -4.73
CA SER A 129 14.30 42.14 -6.08
C SER A 129 15.71 42.74 -6.18
N GLY A 130 16.25 42.83 -7.40
CA GLY A 130 17.55 43.43 -7.66
C GLY A 130 18.70 42.70 -6.95
N ASP A 131 19.61 43.45 -6.33
CA ASP A 131 20.82 42.91 -5.70
C ASP A 131 20.54 42.06 -4.44
N ASN A 132 19.33 42.14 -3.87
CA ASN A 132 18.91 41.39 -2.70
C ASN A 132 18.10 40.12 -3.05
N GLN A 133 17.88 39.84 -4.34
CA GLN A 133 17.05 38.72 -4.75
C GLN A 133 17.67 37.38 -4.38
N GLN A 134 16.88 36.52 -3.79
CA GLN A 134 17.20 35.12 -3.52
C GLN A 134 16.08 34.25 -4.08
N ASP A 135 16.39 33.00 -4.40
CA ASP A 135 15.44 32.07 -4.97
C ASP A 135 15.50 30.70 -4.31
N VAL A 136 14.39 29.97 -4.45
CA VAL A 136 14.27 28.55 -4.14
C VAL A 136 13.67 27.85 -5.35
N ASP A 137 14.35 26.84 -5.87
CA ASP A 137 13.91 26.08 -7.03
C ASP A 137 12.69 25.21 -6.69
N LEU A 138 11.75 25.10 -7.62
CA LEU A 138 10.60 24.20 -7.58
C LEU A 138 10.72 23.18 -8.72
N VAL A 139 10.61 21.90 -8.40
CA VAL A 139 10.76 20.81 -9.39
C VAL A 139 9.70 19.76 -9.16
N THR A 140 8.95 19.40 -10.21
CA THR A 140 7.92 18.35 -10.20
C THR A 140 8.08 17.47 -11.43
N LEU A 141 7.98 16.15 -11.29
CA LEU A 141 7.86 15.24 -12.42
C LEU A 141 6.38 14.98 -12.73
N VAL A 142 5.99 15.08 -13.99
CA VAL A 142 4.61 14.88 -14.45
C VAL A 142 4.57 13.69 -15.40
N GLN A 143 3.81 12.66 -15.05
CA GLN A 143 3.62 11.49 -15.87
C GLN A 143 2.27 11.50 -16.57
N ASP A 144 2.24 11.12 -17.85
CA ASP A 144 1.01 10.83 -18.56
C ASP A 144 0.43 9.49 -18.08
N ALA A 145 -0.90 9.35 -18.05
CA ALA A 145 -1.58 8.17 -17.53
C ALA A 145 -2.93 7.92 -18.21
N THR A 146 -3.35 6.66 -18.22
CA THR A 146 -4.71 6.26 -18.60
C THR A 146 -5.57 6.24 -17.35
N PHE A 147 -6.59 7.09 -17.30
CA PHE A 147 -7.47 7.17 -16.13
C PHE A 147 -8.78 6.41 -16.32
N ILE A 148 -9.19 5.70 -15.27
CA ILE A 148 -10.47 5.02 -15.18
C ILE A 148 -11.24 5.63 -14.00
N PHE A 149 -12.27 6.42 -14.32
CA PHE A 149 -13.16 7.05 -13.35
C PHE A 149 -14.58 6.49 -13.48
N PRO A 150 -15.34 6.34 -12.38
CA PRO A 150 -16.79 6.28 -12.45
C PRO A 150 -17.31 7.59 -13.03
N GLU A 151 -18.38 7.52 -13.83
CA GLU A 151 -19.01 8.74 -14.32
C GLU A 151 -19.61 9.53 -13.16
N ARG A 152 -19.70 10.84 -13.36
CA ARG A 152 -20.37 11.76 -12.44
C ARG A 152 -21.48 12.46 -13.19
N ASP A 153 -22.70 12.30 -12.72
CA ASP A 153 -23.85 13.00 -13.31
C ASP A 153 -23.64 14.52 -13.20
N PRO A 154 -23.68 15.27 -14.32
CA PRO A 154 -23.34 16.69 -14.32
C PRO A 154 -24.38 17.57 -13.61
N ILE A 155 -25.58 17.05 -13.33
CA ILE A 155 -26.70 17.77 -12.71
C ILE A 155 -26.82 17.39 -11.23
N THR A 156 -26.89 16.10 -10.91
CA THR A 156 -27.07 15.62 -9.53
C THR A 156 -25.74 15.54 -8.78
N LEU A 157 -24.62 15.56 -9.50
CA LEU A 157 -23.26 15.36 -8.99
C LEU A 157 -23.03 13.98 -8.35
N GLU A 158 -23.97 13.05 -8.51
CA GLU A 158 -23.85 11.68 -8.06
C GLU A 158 -22.78 10.95 -8.87
N ILE A 159 -22.01 10.09 -8.17
CA ILE A 159 -20.97 9.27 -8.77
C ILE A 159 -21.54 7.87 -8.98
N ASP A 160 -21.27 7.31 -10.15
CA ASP A 160 -21.68 5.97 -10.54
C ASP A 160 -21.24 4.91 -9.52
N LYS A 161 -22.15 3.97 -9.29
CA LYS A 161 -21.95 2.85 -8.38
C LYS A 161 -22.15 1.55 -9.13
N LEU A 162 -21.34 0.55 -8.77
CA LEU A 162 -21.47 -0.78 -9.34
C LEU A 162 -22.79 -1.41 -8.92
N THR A 163 -23.42 -2.08 -9.88
CA THR A 163 -24.54 -3.00 -9.65
C THR A 163 -24.00 -4.40 -9.81
N LEU A 164 -23.98 -5.17 -8.71
CA LEU A 164 -23.41 -6.51 -8.67
C LEU A 164 -24.54 -7.51 -8.43
N ASN A 165 -24.59 -8.60 -9.20
CA ASN A 165 -25.70 -9.58 -9.16
C ASN A 165 -27.11 -8.94 -9.31
N GLY A 166 -27.21 -7.86 -10.10
CA GLY A 166 -28.47 -7.12 -10.28
C GLY A 166 -28.90 -6.27 -9.07
N GLN A 167 -28.05 -6.13 -8.05
CA GLN A 167 -28.30 -5.28 -6.88
C GLN A 167 -27.35 -4.08 -6.85
N SER A 168 -27.90 -2.88 -6.65
CA SER A 168 -27.11 -1.67 -6.48
C SER A 168 -26.26 -1.77 -5.23
N THR A 169 -24.98 -1.40 -5.34
CA THR A 169 -24.05 -1.38 -4.22
C THR A 169 -23.72 0.05 -3.79
N THR A 170 -22.97 0.19 -2.70
CA THR A 170 -22.36 1.47 -2.30
C THR A 170 -21.00 1.70 -2.92
N LEU A 171 -20.47 0.73 -3.68
CA LEU A 171 -19.14 0.81 -4.27
C LEU A 171 -19.18 1.75 -5.47
N GLN A 172 -18.53 2.90 -5.35
CA GLN A 172 -18.30 3.80 -6.47
C GLN A 172 -17.41 3.08 -7.47
N GLY A 173 -17.78 3.10 -8.75
CA GLY A 173 -17.05 2.35 -9.77
C GLY A 173 -17.90 2.06 -11.00
N ARG A 174 -17.25 1.49 -12.01
CA ARG A 174 -17.90 1.10 -13.27
C ARG A 174 -17.27 -0.15 -13.85
N TYR A 175 -17.99 -0.79 -14.77
CA TYR A 175 -17.42 -1.84 -15.60
C TYR A 175 -16.46 -1.23 -16.63
N LEU A 176 -15.38 -1.96 -16.92
CA LEU A 176 -14.46 -1.63 -18.00
C LEU A 176 -15.15 -1.79 -19.36
N GLU A 177 -14.85 -0.88 -20.27
CA GLU A 177 -15.29 -0.96 -21.66
C GLU A 177 -14.44 -1.97 -22.44
N ASP A 178 -14.95 -2.45 -23.58
CA ASP A 178 -14.21 -3.41 -24.41
C ASP A 178 -12.85 -2.89 -24.88
N SER A 179 -12.70 -1.57 -25.07
CA SER A 179 -11.44 -0.91 -25.40
C SER A 179 -10.46 -0.79 -24.22
N GLU A 180 -10.89 -1.09 -23.00
CA GLU A 180 -10.12 -0.95 -21.76
C GLU A 180 -9.73 -2.33 -21.17
N LEU A 181 -9.95 -3.42 -21.90
CA LEU A 181 -9.66 -4.79 -21.44
C LEU A 181 -8.22 -5.24 -21.65
N THR A 182 -7.34 -4.33 -22.09
CA THR A 182 -5.90 -4.58 -22.20
C THR A 182 -5.10 -3.45 -21.56
N PHE A 183 -4.34 -3.78 -20.51
CA PHE A 183 -3.40 -2.85 -19.88
C PHE A 183 -1.97 -3.13 -20.32
N THR A 184 -1.29 -2.13 -20.89
CA THR A 184 0.08 -2.27 -21.43
C THR A 184 1.12 -1.56 -20.55
N ASN A 185 2.39 -1.66 -20.89
CA ASN A 185 3.46 -0.91 -20.23
C ASN A 185 3.73 0.48 -20.83
N GLU A 186 2.90 0.95 -21.78
CA GLU A 186 3.10 2.26 -22.42
C GLU A 186 2.81 3.41 -21.45
N LYS A 187 1.71 3.32 -20.69
CA LYS A 187 1.32 4.31 -19.69
C LYS A 187 0.86 3.64 -18.40
N PRO A 188 1.09 4.26 -17.23
CA PRO A 188 0.42 3.85 -16.00
C PRO A 188 -1.10 3.98 -16.13
N TYR A 189 -1.82 3.10 -15.46
CA TYR A 189 -3.27 3.13 -15.31
C TYR A 189 -3.62 3.64 -13.92
N VAL A 190 -4.50 4.63 -13.81
CA VAL A 190 -4.90 5.22 -12.52
C VAL A 190 -6.41 5.05 -12.35
N ILE A 191 -6.79 4.29 -11.33
CA ILE A 191 -8.18 3.87 -11.08
C ILE A 191 -8.73 4.63 -9.88
N TYR A 192 -9.85 5.33 -10.09
CA TYR A 192 -10.65 5.95 -9.04
C TYR A 192 -11.94 5.14 -8.87
N GLY A 193 -12.33 4.87 -7.63
CA GLY A 193 -13.41 3.88 -7.38
C GLY A 193 -13.04 2.49 -7.90
N TYR A 194 -14.00 1.60 -8.09
CA TYR A 194 -13.74 0.25 -8.54
C TYR A 194 -13.85 0.12 -10.05
N ALA A 195 -12.79 -0.40 -10.68
CA ALA A 195 -12.87 -0.91 -12.04
C ALA A 195 -13.34 -2.37 -11.99
N ALA A 196 -14.41 -2.72 -12.71
CA ALA A 196 -14.92 -4.08 -12.74
C ALA A 196 -14.72 -4.72 -14.13
N VAL A 197 -14.13 -5.90 -14.17
CA VAL A 197 -14.11 -6.74 -15.37
C VAL A 197 -15.55 -7.24 -15.61
N PRO A 198 -16.15 -6.97 -16.79
CA PRO A 198 -17.51 -7.40 -17.06
C PRO A 198 -17.65 -8.92 -17.09
N PRO A 199 -18.85 -9.46 -16.86
CA PRO A 199 -19.12 -10.88 -17.01
C PRO A 199 -18.73 -11.41 -18.40
N ASN A 200 -18.11 -12.58 -18.44
CA ASN A 200 -17.64 -13.26 -19.66
C ASN A 200 -16.56 -12.49 -20.45
N LYS A 201 -15.90 -11.50 -19.82
CA LYS A 201 -14.79 -10.76 -20.42
C LYS A 201 -13.50 -11.05 -19.68
N THR A 202 -12.39 -10.84 -20.38
CA THR A 202 -11.04 -11.03 -19.85
C THR A 202 -10.32 -9.69 -19.84
N LEU A 203 -9.87 -9.25 -18.66
CA LEU A 203 -8.89 -8.18 -18.56
C LEU A 203 -7.49 -8.81 -18.67
N THR A 204 -6.72 -8.37 -19.67
CA THR A 204 -5.34 -8.79 -19.88
C THR A 204 -4.40 -7.66 -19.49
N ILE A 205 -3.45 -7.94 -18.61
CA ILE A 205 -2.44 -6.98 -18.16
C ILE A 205 -1.08 -7.50 -18.58
N GLU A 206 -0.43 -6.77 -19.47
CA GLU A 206 0.84 -7.14 -20.10
C GLU A 206 2.04 -6.83 -19.19
N ALA A 207 3.17 -7.46 -19.48
CA ALA A 207 4.40 -7.32 -18.70
C ALA A 207 4.81 -5.85 -18.55
N GLY A 208 5.23 -5.47 -17.35
CA GLY A 208 5.69 -4.11 -17.03
C GLY A 208 4.58 -3.06 -16.86
N ALA A 209 3.30 -3.43 -16.98
CA ALA A 209 2.18 -2.54 -16.70
C ALA A 209 2.18 -2.08 -15.23
N ARG A 210 1.74 -0.84 -15.01
CA ARG A 210 1.72 -0.17 -13.69
C ARG A 210 0.31 0.31 -13.41
N ILE A 211 -0.30 -0.22 -12.35
CA ILE A 211 -1.70 0.03 -11.99
C ILE A 211 -1.71 0.69 -10.62
N HIS A 212 -2.20 1.92 -10.62
CA HIS A 212 -2.30 2.78 -9.45
C HIS A 212 -3.75 2.97 -9.04
N PHE A 213 -3.99 2.92 -7.74
CA PHE A 213 -5.30 2.96 -7.15
C PHE A 213 -5.44 4.16 -6.23
N HIS A 214 -6.50 4.95 -6.43
CA HIS A 214 -6.85 6.03 -5.52
C HIS A 214 -7.43 5.49 -4.19
N ASN A 215 -7.57 6.33 -3.18
CA ASN A 215 -8.27 5.95 -1.96
C ASN A 215 -9.72 5.50 -2.26
N ASN A 216 -10.19 4.45 -1.58
CA ASN A 216 -11.49 3.79 -1.79
C ASN A 216 -11.70 3.23 -3.22
N SER A 217 -10.63 2.81 -3.87
CA SER A 217 -10.66 2.17 -5.20
C SER A 217 -10.25 0.70 -5.14
N GLY A 218 -10.37 0.00 -6.28
CA GLY A 218 -9.89 -1.37 -6.41
C GLY A 218 -10.24 -1.98 -7.76
N LEU A 219 -9.92 -3.26 -7.91
CA LEU A 219 -10.23 -4.04 -9.12
C LEU A 219 -11.19 -5.16 -8.75
N ILE A 220 -12.29 -5.31 -9.47
CA ILE A 220 -13.24 -6.41 -9.32
C ILE A 220 -13.20 -7.29 -10.56
N VAL A 221 -13.12 -8.61 -10.37
CA VAL A 221 -13.40 -9.59 -11.41
C VAL A 221 -14.75 -10.21 -11.09
N ASP A 222 -15.76 -9.87 -11.89
CA ASP A 222 -17.14 -10.29 -11.63
C ASP A 222 -17.42 -11.71 -12.15
N GLU A 223 -18.65 -12.19 -11.95
CA GLU A 223 -19.10 -13.53 -12.38
C GLU A 223 -18.72 -13.85 -13.83
N LEU A 224 -18.08 -15.00 -14.05
CA LEU A 224 -17.54 -15.47 -15.34
C LEU A 224 -16.48 -14.57 -15.99
N GLY A 225 -16.10 -13.47 -15.34
CA GLY A 225 -14.96 -12.65 -15.73
C GLY A 225 -13.63 -13.33 -15.42
N THR A 226 -12.59 -12.85 -16.07
CA THR A 226 -11.23 -13.39 -15.95
C THR A 226 -10.21 -12.26 -15.89
N LEU A 227 -9.22 -12.38 -15.00
CA LEU A 227 -8.03 -11.53 -14.95
C LEU A 227 -6.80 -12.33 -15.35
N LYS A 228 -6.05 -11.86 -16.35
CA LYS A 228 -4.76 -12.43 -16.76
C LYS A 228 -3.66 -11.39 -16.60
N VAL A 229 -2.78 -11.58 -15.62
CA VAL A 229 -1.61 -10.72 -15.42
C VAL A 229 -0.35 -11.46 -15.88
N ASN A 230 0.24 -10.97 -16.95
CA ASN A 230 1.30 -11.62 -17.71
C ASN A 230 2.65 -10.91 -17.51
N GLY A 231 3.06 -10.72 -16.26
CA GLY A 231 4.39 -10.21 -15.95
C GLY A 231 5.50 -11.15 -16.42
N THR A 232 6.72 -10.62 -16.44
CA THR A 232 7.93 -11.44 -16.58
C THR A 232 8.92 -11.15 -15.45
N LEU A 233 9.94 -12.00 -15.29
CA LEU A 233 10.98 -11.78 -14.28
C LEU A 233 11.62 -10.38 -14.36
N ASN A 234 11.80 -9.85 -15.57
CA ASN A 234 12.42 -8.53 -15.79
C ASN A 234 11.40 -7.38 -15.82
N GLU A 235 10.14 -7.68 -16.14
CA GLU A 235 9.06 -6.70 -16.32
C GLU A 235 7.84 -7.16 -15.53
N LYS A 236 7.93 -7.03 -14.20
CA LYS A 236 6.82 -7.36 -13.31
C LYS A 236 5.68 -6.36 -13.47
N VAL A 237 4.46 -6.84 -13.28
CA VAL A 237 3.27 -5.98 -13.20
C VAL A 237 3.12 -5.50 -11.77
N THR A 238 2.87 -4.21 -11.56
CA THR A 238 2.76 -3.62 -10.22
C THR A 238 1.36 -3.07 -9.97
N PHE A 239 0.80 -3.41 -8.81
CA PHE A 239 -0.44 -2.87 -8.25
C PHE A 239 -0.14 -2.14 -6.94
N GLU A 240 -0.36 -0.83 -6.91
CA GLU A 240 -0.06 0.03 -5.75
C GLU A 240 -0.99 1.26 -5.67
N GLY A 241 -0.81 2.09 -4.64
CA GLY A 241 -1.53 3.38 -4.53
C GLY A 241 -1.09 4.39 -5.59
N ASP A 242 -1.92 5.41 -5.82
CA ASP A 242 -1.58 6.56 -6.69
C ASP A 242 -0.77 7.67 -5.99
N ARG A 243 -0.48 7.48 -4.69
CA ARG A 243 0.40 8.32 -3.88
C ARG A 243 1.85 7.87 -4.02
N LEU A 244 2.53 8.43 -5.02
CA LEU A 244 3.90 8.06 -5.41
C LEU A 244 4.99 8.73 -4.57
N GLU A 245 4.63 9.42 -3.50
CA GLU A 245 5.61 10.07 -2.65
C GLU A 245 6.42 9.05 -1.85
N PRO A 246 7.73 9.27 -1.61
CA PRO A 246 8.57 8.33 -0.86
C PRO A 246 8.03 8.00 0.54
N PHE A 247 7.34 8.94 1.18
CA PHE A 247 6.71 8.73 2.49
C PHE A 247 5.54 7.74 2.43
N PHE A 248 4.83 7.65 1.29
CA PHE A 248 3.70 6.75 1.09
C PHE A 248 4.11 5.38 0.51
N ASP A 249 5.37 5.19 0.09
CA ASP A 249 5.82 3.94 -0.55
C ASP A 249 5.58 2.67 0.31
N LYS A 250 5.57 2.82 1.64
CA LYS A 250 5.26 1.74 2.59
C LYS A 250 4.06 2.03 3.49
N VAL A 251 3.17 2.94 3.11
CA VAL A 251 1.93 3.16 3.88
C VAL A 251 0.88 2.14 3.45
N PRO A 252 0.41 1.24 4.34
CA PRO A 252 -0.58 0.23 3.98
C PRO A 252 -2.01 0.81 3.95
N GLY A 253 -2.93 0.13 3.26
CA GLY A 253 -4.35 0.51 3.23
C GLY A 253 -4.69 1.71 2.34
N GLN A 254 -3.85 2.04 1.36
CA GLN A 254 -4.08 3.16 0.42
C GLN A 254 -5.20 2.89 -0.57
N TRP A 255 -5.50 1.62 -0.84
CA TRP A 255 -6.54 1.19 -1.77
C TRP A 255 -7.20 -0.10 -1.28
N GLY A 256 -8.32 -0.49 -1.88
CA GLY A 256 -9.17 -1.57 -1.41
C GLY A 256 -8.56 -2.96 -1.56
N THR A 257 -8.71 -3.55 -2.76
CA THR A 257 -8.32 -4.94 -3.05
C THR A 257 -8.43 -5.25 -4.53
N ILE A 258 -7.72 -6.30 -4.97
CA ILE A 258 -8.12 -7.07 -6.16
C ILE A 258 -9.13 -8.12 -5.67
N TRP A 259 -10.37 -8.02 -6.11
CA TRP A 259 -11.48 -8.85 -5.66
C TRP A 259 -11.99 -9.76 -6.78
N MET A 260 -11.65 -11.03 -6.67
CA MET A 260 -12.20 -12.10 -7.48
C MET A 260 -13.51 -12.54 -6.83
N ARG A 261 -14.64 -12.08 -7.37
CA ARG A 261 -15.96 -12.39 -6.82
C ARG A 261 -16.34 -13.84 -7.10
N ALA A 262 -17.32 -14.32 -6.34
CA ALA A 262 -17.94 -15.61 -6.56
C ALA A 262 -18.41 -15.74 -8.03
N GLY A 263 -18.01 -16.83 -8.68
CA GLY A 263 -18.31 -17.10 -10.09
C GLY A 263 -17.25 -16.60 -11.07
N SER A 264 -16.29 -15.76 -10.66
CA SER A 264 -15.10 -15.48 -11.49
C SER A 264 -14.29 -16.76 -11.72
N LYS A 265 -13.56 -16.84 -12.83
CA LYS A 265 -12.85 -18.06 -13.23
C LYS A 265 -11.56 -17.79 -13.97
N ASP A 266 -10.68 -18.78 -13.93
CA ASP A 266 -9.42 -18.83 -14.67
C ASP A 266 -8.52 -17.61 -14.40
N ASN A 267 -8.53 -17.05 -13.17
CA ASN A 267 -7.69 -15.90 -12.88
C ASN A 267 -6.24 -16.32 -12.72
N GLU A 268 -5.33 -15.59 -13.37
CA GLU A 268 -3.90 -15.85 -13.34
C GLU A 268 -3.11 -14.59 -13.02
N LEU A 269 -2.27 -14.68 -12.00
CA LEU A 269 -1.33 -13.64 -11.61
C LEU A 269 0.09 -14.19 -11.74
N ASN A 270 0.86 -13.73 -12.72
CA ASN A 270 2.25 -14.15 -12.90
C ASN A 270 3.18 -12.95 -12.85
N HIS A 271 4.32 -13.07 -12.14
CA HIS A 271 5.31 -12.00 -12.00
C HIS A 271 4.70 -10.65 -11.63
N THR A 272 3.94 -10.67 -10.54
CA THR A 272 3.14 -9.55 -10.07
C THR A 272 3.61 -9.08 -8.70
N ILE A 273 3.68 -7.77 -8.50
CA ILE A 273 3.86 -7.13 -7.20
C ILE A 273 2.54 -6.47 -6.81
N ILE A 274 2.01 -6.80 -5.64
CA ILE A 274 0.80 -6.19 -5.06
C ILE A 274 1.16 -5.63 -3.69
N LYS A 275 1.07 -4.31 -3.52
CA LYS A 275 1.45 -3.66 -2.26
C LYS A 275 0.48 -2.58 -1.79
N ASN A 276 0.51 -2.32 -0.49
CA ASN A 276 -0.10 -1.14 0.15
C ASN A 276 -1.63 -1.05 0.10
N GLY A 277 -2.34 -2.16 -0.13
CA GLY A 277 -3.81 -2.21 -0.10
C GLY A 277 -4.36 -2.50 1.30
N ILE A 278 -5.68 -2.62 1.42
CA ILE A 278 -6.35 -3.13 2.62
C ILE A 278 -6.29 -4.66 2.62
N ILE A 279 -6.71 -5.27 1.51
CA ILE A 279 -6.50 -6.68 1.22
C ILE A 279 -5.75 -6.74 -0.11
N GLY A 280 -4.70 -7.55 -0.22
CA GLY A 280 -3.97 -7.67 -1.48
C GLY A 280 -4.84 -8.34 -2.54
N VAL A 281 -5.26 -9.59 -2.24
CA VAL A 281 -6.18 -10.35 -3.09
C VAL A 281 -7.28 -11.00 -2.25
N LEU A 282 -8.53 -10.70 -2.59
CA LEU A 282 -9.72 -11.35 -2.04
C LEU A 282 -10.29 -12.31 -3.09
N VAL A 283 -10.44 -13.57 -2.73
CA VAL A 283 -11.01 -14.62 -3.59
C VAL A 283 -12.22 -15.23 -2.91
N ASP A 284 -13.41 -14.90 -3.40
CA ASP A 284 -14.66 -15.55 -3.00
C ASP A 284 -15.01 -16.63 -4.01
N SER A 285 -15.53 -17.79 -3.57
CA SER A 285 -15.97 -18.81 -4.52
C SER A 285 -17.22 -19.60 -4.11
N LEU A 286 -17.99 -19.92 -5.15
CA LEU A 286 -18.84 -21.11 -5.30
C LEU A 286 -18.66 -21.63 -6.75
N GLY A 287 -17.40 -21.72 -7.21
CA GLY A 287 -17.04 -22.00 -8.61
C GLY A 287 -17.24 -23.47 -9.04
N THR A 288 -16.72 -23.82 -10.23
CA THR A 288 -16.72 -25.22 -10.71
C THR A 288 -15.64 -25.99 -9.97
N ALA A 289 -16.02 -27.06 -9.26
CA ALA A 289 -15.07 -27.88 -8.50
C ALA A 289 -13.92 -28.42 -9.38
N GLY A 290 -12.68 -28.24 -8.93
CA GLY A 290 -11.48 -28.75 -9.59
C GLY A 290 -10.87 -27.82 -10.64
N VAL A 291 -11.34 -26.57 -10.73
CA VAL A 291 -10.70 -25.50 -11.51
C VAL A 291 -10.36 -24.37 -10.54
N PRO A 292 -9.07 -24.02 -10.37
CA PRO A 292 -8.69 -22.98 -9.44
C PRO A 292 -9.28 -21.64 -9.84
N THR A 293 -9.90 -20.96 -8.87
CA THR A 293 -10.37 -19.58 -9.03
C THR A 293 -9.19 -18.65 -9.27
N LEU A 294 -8.06 -18.90 -8.59
CA LEU A 294 -6.82 -18.17 -8.72
C LEU A 294 -5.62 -19.11 -8.85
N LYS A 295 -4.83 -18.90 -9.89
CA LYS A 295 -3.45 -19.35 -9.98
C LYS A 295 -2.51 -18.15 -9.83
N ILE A 296 -1.64 -18.17 -8.83
CA ILE A 296 -0.65 -17.11 -8.58
C ILE A 296 0.76 -17.70 -8.64
N GLU A 297 1.61 -17.15 -9.51
CA GLU A 297 2.95 -17.66 -9.75
C GLU A 297 3.99 -16.55 -9.75
N ASN A 298 5.17 -16.82 -9.19
CA ASN A 298 6.32 -15.93 -9.21
C ASN A 298 5.98 -14.49 -8.78
N SER A 299 5.16 -14.34 -7.74
CA SER A 299 4.53 -13.07 -7.38
C SER A 299 4.71 -12.74 -5.91
N GLU A 300 4.59 -11.46 -5.60
CA GLU A 300 4.86 -10.87 -4.31
C GLU A 300 3.68 -10.02 -3.84
N VAL A 301 3.21 -10.29 -2.63
CA VAL A 301 2.08 -9.58 -2.00
C VAL A 301 2.52 -9.06 -0.64
N TYR A 302 2.64 -7.74 -0.51
CA TYR A 302 3.27 -7.10 0.65
C TYR A 302 2.43 -6.00 1.27
N ASN A 303 2.70 -5.72 2.55
CA ASN A 303 2.31 -4.50 3.24
C ASN A 303 0.81 -4.17 3.12
N GLN A 304 -0.04 -5.13 3.46
CA GLN A 304 -1.50 -4.98 3.40
C GLN A 304 -2.02 -4.63 4.79
N SER A 305 -2.94 -3.66 4.92
CA SER A 305 -3.41 -3.25 6.26
C SER A 305 -4.28 -4.29 6.97
N SER A 306 -4.78 -5.28 6.24
CA SER A 306 -5.57 -6.39 6.76
C SER A 306 -5.02 -7.75 6.32
N PHE A 307 -5.32 -8.22 5.12
CA PHE A 307 -4.92 -9.55 4.64
C PHE A 307 -4.00 -9.46 3.42
N GLY A 308 -2.98 -10.30 3.35
CA GLY A 308 -2.20 -10.47 2.12
C GLY A 308 -3.08 -11.09 1.03
N ILE A 309 -3.40 -12.36 1.20
CA ILE A 309 -4.36 -13.10 0.37
C ILE A 309 -5.45 -13.69 1.29
N LEU A 310 -6.70 -13.39 0.99
CA LEU A 310 -7.87 -13.92 1.69
C LEU A 310 -8.71 -14.75 0.73
N GLY A 311 -8.70 -16.07 0.91
CA GLY A 311 -9.62 -17.00 0.26
C GLY A 311 -10.83 -17.30 1.14
N ARG A 312 -12.01 -17.33 0.54
CA ARG A 312 -13.28 -17.71 1.18
C ARG A 312 -13.99 -18.75 0.33
N GLU A 313 -14.03 -19.99 0.81
CA GLU A 313 -14.57 -21.14 0.07
C GLU A 313 -13.94 -21.24 -1.34
N ALA A 314 -12.63 -21.00 -1.43
CA ALA A 314 -11.91 -20.75 -2.67
C ALA A 314 -10.92 -21.84 -3.06
N GLU A 315 -10.63 -21.93 -4.36
CA GLU A 315 -9.58 -22.80 -4.90
C GLU A 315 -8.39 -21.95 -5.38
N ILE A 316 -7.27 -22.00 -4.65
CA ILE A 316 -6.06 -21.20 -4.92
C ILE A 316 -4.85 -22.14 -5.08
N VAL A 317 -4.12 -21.95 -6.18
CA VAL A 317 -2.83 -22.61 -6.43
C VAL A 317 -1.73 -21.55 -6.50
N GLY A 318 -0.72 -21.68 -5.64
CA GLY A 318 0.40 -20.75 -5.56
C GLY A 318 1.76 -21.42 -5.76
N ASN A 319 2.59 -20.89 -6.66
CA ASN A 319 3.96 -21.37 -6.88
C ASN A 319 4.96 -20.21 -6.84
N ASN A 320 6.06 -20.33 -6.09
CA ASN A 320 7.05 -19.23 -5.98
C ASN A 320 6.41 -17.92 -5.54
N VAL A 321 5.58 -17.96 -4.49
CA VAL A 321 4.81 -16.80 -4.01
C VAL A 321 5.36 -16.33 -2.68
N VAL A 322 5.49 -15.03 -2.52
CA VAL A 322 5.79 -14.41 -1.23
C VAL A 322 4.60 -13.58 -0.79
N VAL A 323 4.15 -13.81 0.44
CA VAL A 323 3.08 -13.04 1.06
C VAL A 323 3.52 -12.61 2.45
N GLY A 324 3.60 -11.31 2.69
CA GLY A 324 4.15 -10.83 3.95
C GLY A 324 3.68 -9.46 4.40
N ASP A 325 3.98 -9.17 5.66
CA ASP A 325 3.66 -7.91 6.35
C ASP A 325 2.20 -7.48 6.18
N ALA A 326 1.29 -8.31 6.68
CA ALA A 326 -0.14 -8.04 6.69
C ALA A 326 -0.64 -7.75 8.10
N GLY A 327 -1.45 -6.71 8.28
CA GLY A 327 -1.93 -6.27 9.59
C GLY A 327 -2.75 -7.30 10.38
N GLN A 328 -3.31 -8.29 9.69
CA GLN A 328 -3.99 -9.44 10.28
C GLN A 328 -3.27 -10.75 9.93
N VAL A 329 -3.40 -11.23 8.70
CA VAL A 329 -2.90 -12.55 8.27
C VAL A 329 -2.28 -12.42 6.88
N SER A 330 -1.09 -13.01 6.66
CA SER A 330 -0.48 -13.01 5.33
C SER A 330 -1.33 -13.85 4.38
N PHE A 331 -1.64 -15.09 4.75
CA PHE A 331 -2.56 -15.93 3.99
C PHE A 331 -3.66 -16.52 4.87
N ALA A 332 -4.91 -16.20 4.54
CA ALA A 332 -6.08 -16.73 5.20
C ALA A 332 -6.92 -17.55 4.20
N GLY A 333 -7.01 -18.86 4.42
CA GLY A 333 -7.91 -19.75 3.70
C GLY A 333 -9.10 -20.10 4.58
N THR A 334 -10.22 -19.39 4.39
CA THR A 334 -11.36 -19.45 5.31
C THR A 334 -12.59 -20.06 4.65
N VAL A 335 -13.50 -20.57 5.47
CA VAL A 335 -14.80 -21.13 5.02
C VAL A 335 -14.60 -22.34 4.10
N GLY A 336 -13.56 -23.15 4.35
CA GLY A 336 -13.24 -24.32 3.54
C GLY A 336 -12.55 -23.94 2.23
N GLY A 337 -12.62 -24.82 1.22
CA GLY A 337 -11.96 -24.62 -0.07
C GLY A 337 -10.76 -25.53 -0.31
N SER A 338 -9.87 -25.12 -1.22
CA SER A 338 -8.70 -25.90 -1.65
C SER A 338 -7.51 -24.97 -1.87
N TYR A 339 -6.47 -25.14 -1.07
CA TYR A 339 -5.30 -24.26 -1.04
C TYR A 339 -4.04 -25.09 -1.24
N ASN A 340 -3.30 -24.84 -2.30
CA ASN A 340 -2.10 -25.60 -2.64
C ASN A 340 -0.95 -24.64 -2.93
N PHE A 341 0.07 -24.64 -2.07
CA PHE A 341 1.25 -23.79 -2.21
C PHE A 341 2.52 -24.61 -2.30
N THR A 342 3.35 -24.30 -3.30
CA THR A 342 4.66 -24.92 -3.49
C THR A 342 5.75 -23.86 -3.61
N HIS A 343 6.83 -24.01 -2.84
CA HIS A 343 7.93 -23.04 -2.81
C HIS A 343 7.44 -21.61 -2.53
N SER A 344 6.69 -21.44 -1.45
CA SER A 344 6.15 -20.13 -1.05
C SER A 344 6.66 -19.69 0.31
N THR A 345 6.75 -18.37 0.52
CA THR A 345 7.15 -17.79 1.81
C THR A 345 6.01 -16.92 2.34
N PHE A 346 5.47 -17.31 3.49
CA PHE A 346 4.49 -16.55 4.26
C PHE A 346 5.21 -15.99 5.50
N ALA A 347 5.58 -14.71 5.45
CA ALA A 347 6.40 -14.06 6.47
C ALA A 347 5.69 -12.81 7.01
N ASN A 348 5.23 -12.83 8.27
CA ASN A 348 4.47 -11.71 8.82
C ASN A 348 5.18 -11.02 10.00
N TYR A 349 5.95 -9.97 9.71
CA TYR A 349 6.67 -9.16 10.71
C TYR A 349 6.06 -7.77 10.85
N TRP A 350 4.75 -7.67 10.59
CA TRP A 350 3.96 -6.45 10.75
C TRP A 350 4.27 -5.72 12.06
N ASN A 351 4.61 -4.44 11.93
CA ASN A 351 5.02 -3.58 13.04
C ASN A 351 4.22 -2.26 13.14
N ASN A 352 3.22 -2.04 12.27
CA ASN A 352 2.37 -0.84 12.31
C ASN A 352 1.26 -0.91 13.38
N SER A 353 0.96 -2.11 13.91
CA SER A 353 0.02 -2.32 15.01
C SER A 353 0.29 -3.68 15.71
N LEU A 354 -0.45 -3.97 16.77
CA LEU A 354 -0.45 -5.30 17.38
C LEU A 354 -1.19 -6.30 16.48
N ARG A 355 -0.60 -7.48 16.28
CA ARG A 355 -1.18 -8.58 15.51
C ARG A 355 -1.44 -9.78 16.42
N SER A 356 -2.69 -10.26 16.45
CA SER A 356 -3.11 -11.40 17.27
C SER A 356 -3.35 -12.69 16.48
N LEU A 357 -3.41 -12.61 15.15
CA LEU A 357 -3.63 -13.75 14.26
C LEU A 357 -2.29 -14.24 13.69
N PRO A 358 -2.16 -15.51 13.28
CA PRO A 358 -0.93 -16.07 12.70
C PRO A 358 -0.64 -15.53 11.29
N ALA A 359 0.53 -15.84 10.73
CA ALA A 359 0.87 -15.56 9.33
C ALA A 359 0.01 -16.38 8.35
N VAL A 360 -0.29 -17.64 8.70
CA VAL A 360 -1.18 -18.52 7.95
C VAL A 360 -2.30 -19.03 8.85
N LEU A 361 -3.54 -18.79 8.43
CA LEU A 361 -4.76 -19.25 9.10
C LEU A 361 -5.64 -20.01 8.11
N ILE A 362 -5.96 -21.26 8.43
CA ILE A 362 -6.91 -22.07 7.66
C ILE A 362 -8.09 -22.45 8.54
N ASN A 363 -9.31 -22.24 8.07
CA ASN A 363 -10.51 -22.74 8.75
C ASN A 363 -11.55 -23.29 7.76
N ASN A 364 -12.52 -24.03 8.28
CA ASN A 364 -13.59 -24.64 7.49
C ASN A 364 -14.99 -24.15 7.86
N PHE A 365 -15.10 -23.00 8.52
CA PHE A 365 -16.38 -22.53 9.03
C PHE A 365 -16.52 -21.01 8.93
N PHE A 366 -17.76 -20.57 9.04
CA PHE A 366 -18.12 -19.18 9.26
C PHE A 366 -19.19 -19.09 10.34
N VAL A 367 -19.27 -17.93 10.97
CA VAL A 367 -20.19 -17.64 12.05
C VAL A 367 -21.11 -16.51 11.64
N PHE A 368 -22.41 -16.69 11.84
CA PHE A 368 -23.42 -15.68 11.53
C PHE A 368 -24.52 -15.65 12.59
N GLU A 369 -25.19 -14.50 12.71
CA GLU A 369 -26.36 -14.35 13.56
C GLU A 369 -27.61 -14.76 12.80
N ASN A 370 -28.39 -15.69 13.34
CA ASN A 370 -29.64 -16.12 12.73
C ASN A 370 -30.78 -15.10 12.97
N SER A 371 -31.96 -15.35 12.41
CA SER A 371 -33.14 -14.47 12.55
C SER A 371 -33.66 -14.30 13.98
N GLN A 372 -33.16 -15.06 14.95
CA GLN A 372 -33.51 -14.99 16.37
C GLN A 372 -32.42 -14.32 17.21
N GLY A 373 -31.36 -13.79 16.59
CA GLY A 373 -30.25 -13.16 17.29
C GLY A 373 -29.25 -14.13 17.91
N GLN A 374 -29.25 -15.40 17.47
CA GLN A 374 -28.34 -16.42 17.98
C GLN A 374 -27.17 -16.64 17.03
N GLU A 375 -25.98 -16.75 17.59
CA GLU A 375 -24.77 -17.12 16.86
C GLU A 375 -24.83 -18.58 16.40
N VAL A 376 -24.68 -18.80 15.10
CA VAL A 376 -24.68 -20.12 14.46
C VAL A 376 -23.37 -20.29 13.70
N THR A 377 -22.76 -21.47 13.86
CA THR A 377 -21.56 -21.89 13.13
C THR A 377 -21.95 -22.86 12.04
N ASP A 378 -21.67 -22.50 10.79
CA ASP A 378 -21.83 -23.38 9.64
C ASP A 378 -20.46 -23.80 9.10
N THR A 379 -20.33 -25.08 8.74
CA THR A 379 -19.12 -25.64 8.16
C THR A 379 -19.20 -25.76 6.65
N ARG A 380 -18.03 -25.78 6.01
CA ARG A 380 -17.79 -26.12 4.61
C ARG A 380 -16.67 -27.14 4.54
N ASP A 381 -16.54 -27.79 3.38
CA ASP A 381 -15.48 -28.75 3.15
C ASP A 381 -14.17 -28.02 2.83
N LEU A 382 -13.13 -28.29 3.62
CA LEU A 382 -11.75 -28.02 3.24
C LEU A 382 -11.22 -29.25 2.48
N SER A 383 -11.28 -29.17 1.16
CA SER A 383 -10.88 -30.25 0.25
C SER A 383 -9.38 -30.48 0.24
N ALA A 384 -8.59 -29.41 0.42
CA ALA A 384 -7.14 -29.46 0.56
C ALA A 384 -6.57 -28.20 1.22
N ALA A 385 -5.55 -28.37 2.07
CA ALA A 385 -4.64 -27.32 2.51
C ALA A 385 -3.22 -27.89 2.48
N ASN A 386 -2.61 -27.86 1.30
CA ASN A 386 -1.32 -28.47 1.03
C ASN A 386 -0.23 -27.41 0.93
N PHE A 387 0.81 -27.54 1.75
CA PHE A 387 1.99 -26.68 1.75
C PHE A 387 3.22 -27.54 1.53
N THR A 388 3.93 -27.33 0.43
CA THR A 388 5.15 -28.06 0.08
C THR A 388 6.31 -27.10 -0.12
N ASN A 389 7.43 -27.32 0.58
CA ASN A 389 8.60 -26.44 0.49
C ASN A 389 8.29 -24.99 0.87
N CYS A 390 7.42 -24.76 1.86
CA CYS A 390 7.03 -23.42 2.27
C CYS A 390 7.76 -22.95 3.54
N ILE A 391 8.04 -21.64 3.62
CA ILE A 391 8.40 -20.99 4.89
C ILE A 391 7.13 -20.33 5.45
N ILE A 392 6.82 -20.58 6.71
CA ILE A 392 5.73 -19.92 7.46
C ILE A 392 6.35 -19.35 8.73
N ASN A 393 6.56 -18.04 8.79
CA ASN A 393 7.27 -17.38 9.89
C ASN A 393 6.72 -15.97 10.16
N GLY A 394 7.14 -15.33 11.25
CA GLY A 394 6.70 -14.00 11.62
C GLY A 394 7.07 -13.61 13.05
N GLY A 395 6.51 -12.50 13.52
CA GLY A 395 6.78 -11.93 14.84
C GLY A 395 6.06 -12.59 16.02
N ASN A 396 5.06 -13.44 15.79
CA ASN A 396 4.31 -14.15 16.81
C ASN A 396 4.95 -15.52 17.09
N ASN A 397 4.69 -16.06 18.28
CA ASN A 397 5.19 -17.39 18.64
C ASN A 397 4.57 -18.50 17.78
N VAL A 398 3.29 -18.34 17.42
CA VAL A 398 2.52 -19.29 16.59
C VAL A 398 2.10 -18.58 15.30
N GLU A 399 2.65 -19.03 14.17
CA GLU A 399 2.42 -18.43 12.85
C GLU A 399 1.66 -19.31 11.87
N PHE A 400 1.28 -20.51 12.31
CA PHE A 400 0.47 -21.45 11.55
C PHE A 400 -0.65 -21.99 12.43
N VAL A 401 -1.90 -21.84 11.99
CA VAL A 401 -3.08 -22.37 12.68
C VAL A 401 -4.03 -23.03 11.69
N LEU A 402 -4.44 -24.25 12.06
CA LEU A 402 -5.57 -24.96 11.48
C LEU A 402 -6.72 -24.92 12.48
N ASP A 403 -7.79 -24.20 12.16
CA ASP A 403 -8.95 -24.01 13.01
C ASP A 403 -10.16 -24.76 12.43
N LYS A 404 -10.41 -25.94 12.99
CA LYS A 404 -11.41 -26.87 12.48
C LYS A 404 -12.65 -26.88 13.37
N VAL A 405 -13.80 -26.87 12.72
CA VAL A 405 -15.08 -27.25 13.31
C VAL A 405 -15.59 -28.52 12.61
N ASP A 406 -16.01 -29.50 13.42
CA ASP A 406 -16.56 -30.76 12.89
C ASP A 406 -17.89 -30.49 12.16
N GLY A 407 -18.11 -31.19 11.04
CA GLY A 407 -19.30 -31.00 10.20
C GLY A 407 -19.02 -31.00 8.69
N GLY A 408 -17.74 -30.93 8.30
CA GLY A 408 -17.27 -31.07 6.93
C GLY A 408 -15.94 -31.80 6.83
N VAL A 409 -15.47 -32.03 5.61
CA VAL A 409 -14.14 -32.55 5.31
C VAL A 409 -13.08 -31.52 5.74
N PHE A 410 -11.95 -32.01 6.26
CA PHE A 410 -10.82 -31.18 6.67
C PHE A 410 -9.49 -31.83 6.26
N ASN A 411 -9.14 -31.74 4.98
CA ASN A 411 -7.93 -32.36 4.43
C ASN A 411 -6.78 -31.35 4.35
N TYR A 412 -5.61 -31.73 4.83
CA TYR A 412 -4.40 -30.91 4.80
C TYR A 412 -3.14 -31.79 4.70
N PHE A 413 -2.05 -31.25 4.14
CA PHE A 413 -0.77 -31.94 4.11
C PHE A 413 0.39 -30.94 4.04
N ILE A 414 1.30 -31.01 5.00
CA ILE A 414 2.41 -30.07 5.15
C ILE A 414 3.72 -30.86 5.05
N GLU A 415 4.49 -30.57 4.01
CA GLU A 415 5.71 -31.32 3.68
C GLU A 415 6.89 -30.39 3.39
N ASN A 416 8.05 -30.69 3.99
CA ASN A 416 9.30 -29.96 3.78
C ASN A 416 9.14 -28.45 4.03
N CYS A 417 8.39 -28.06 5.06
CA CYS A 417 8.17 -26.66 5.43
C CYS A 417 9.02 -26.24 6.64
N LEU A 418 9.39 -24.95 6.71
CA LEU A 418 9.96 -24.31 7.90
C LEU A 418 8.86 -23.49 8.57
N ILE A 419 8.51 -23.79 9.82
CA ILE A 419 7.32 -23.27 10.48
C ILE A 419 7.66 -22.71 11.86
N GLN A 420 7.28 -21.46 12.11
CA GLN A 420 7.28 -20.86 13.45
C GLN A 420 6.03 -21.32 14.23
N PHE A 421 6.23 -22.19 15.21
CA PHE A 421 5.18 -22.72 16.09
C PHE A 421 5.77 -23.03 17.48
N ASP A 422 5.75 -22.03 18.36
CA ASP A 422 6.24 -22.12 19.73
C ASP A 422 5.09 -21.92 20.73
N ASP A 423 4.39 -23.01 21.03
CA ASP A 423 3.24 -23.02 21.95
C ASP A 423 3.68 -23.18 23.41
N PHE A 424 4.40 -22.19 23.93
CA PHE A 424 4.92 -22.20 25.31
C PHE A 424 3.85 -22.45 26.39
N ASN A 425 2.61 -22.02 26.13
CA ASN A 425 1.49 -22.16 27.06
C ASN A 425 0.71 -23.47 26.90
N ASN A 426 1.10 -24.33 25.94
CA ASN A 426 0.41 -25.58 25.62
C ASN A 426 -1.07 -25.36 25.26
N SER A 427 -1.40 -24.25 24.61
CA SER A 427 -2.77 -23.89 24.20
C SER A 427 -3.31 -24.84 23.13
N PHE A 428 -2.42 -25.42 22.33
CA PHE A 428 -2.71 -26.34 21.23
C PHE A 428 -2.28 -27.78 21.52
N ALA A 429 -1.86 -28.10 22.74
CA ALA A 429 -1.33 -29.43 23.08
C ALA A 429 -2.30 -30.61 22.83
N ASN A 430 -3.61 -30.35 22.82
CA ASN A 430 -4.65 -31.34 22.53
C ASN A 430 -5.32 -31.14 21.15
N ASN A 431 -4.82 -30.23 20.32
CA ASN A 431 -5.34 -30.01 18.98
C ASN A 431 -4.76 -31.09 18.04
N ALA A 432 -5.62 -31.95 17.48
CA ALA A 432 -5.19 -33.05 16.63
C ALA A 432 -4.60 -32.54 15.31
N GLU A 433 -5.19 -31.48 14.77
CA GLU A 433 -4.83 -30.87 13.50
C GLU A 433 -3.43 -30.24 13.54
N LEU A 434 -2.99 -29.77 14.71
CA LEU A 434 -1.68 -29.18 14.96
C LEU A 434 -0.67 -30.14 15.62
N ASN A 435 -0.93 -31.45 15.56
CA ASN A 435 0.03 -32.46 15.99
C ASN A 435 1.09 -32.72 14.92
N PHE A 436 2.20 -31.98 14.98
CA PHE A 436 3.33 -32.10 14.05
C PHE A 436 4.04 -33.48 14.05
N ASN A 437 3.71 -34.38 14.99
CA ASN A 437 4.23 -35.76 14.98
C ASN A 437 3.37 -36.73 14.15
N ASP A 438 2.20 -36.30 13.67
CA ASP A 438 1.38 -37.10 12.79
C ASP A 438 1.95 -37.15 11.36
N THR A 439 2.69 -38.21 11.06
CA THR A 439 3.35 -38.42 9.76
C THR A 439 2.39 -38.58 8.59
N SER A 440 1.09 -38.73 8.84
CA SER A 440 0.08 -38.79 7.78
C SER A 440 -0.27 -37.40 7.23
N HIS A 441 -0.04 -36.34 8.03
CA HIS A 441 -0.31 -34.94 7.67
C HIS A 441 0.95 -34.07 7.62
N TYR A 442 2.00 -34.43 8.37
CA TYR A 442 3.23 -33.64 8.50
C TYR A 442 4.46 -34.49 8.15
N LEU A 443 5.27 -34.05 7.17
CA LEU A 443 6.45 -34.79 6.73
C LEU A 443 7.67 -33.88 6.53
N ASN A 444 8.81 -34.23 7.14
CA ASN A 444 10.10 -33.53 6.96
C ASN A 444 10.06 -32.02 7.25
N ASN A 445 9.18 -31.57 8.17
CA ASN A 445 9.07 -30.17 8.54
C ASN A 445 10.11 -29.77 9.59
N ILE A 446 10.54 -28.51 9.54
CA ILE A 446 11.44 -27.87 10.49
C ILE A 446 10.62 -26.91 11.34
N ILE A 447 10.35 -27.30 12.58
CA ILE A 447 9.57 -26.48 13.52
C ILE A 447 10.54 -25.58 14.31
N ASN A 448 10.26 -24.29 14.36
CA ASN A 448 11.06 -23.25 15.01
C ASN A 448 12.51 -23.15 14.50
N GLY A 449 12.70 -23.40 13.20
CA GLY A 449 13.99 -23.18 12.53
C GLY A 449 14.26 -21.70 12.25
N ASN A 450 15.53 -21.36 12.08
CA ASN A 450 15.96 -20.01 11.68
C ASN A 450 15.81 -19.83 10.17
N PRO A 451 14.93 -18.93 9.68
CA PRO A 451 14.85 -18.63 8.25
C PRO A 451 16.01 -17.75 7.76
N ASP A 452 16.68 -17.02 8.65
CA ASP A 452 17.76 -16.08 8.33
C ASP A 452 17.38 -15.04 7.26
N PHE A 453 16.24 -14.38 7.43
CA PHE A 453 15.78 -13.36 6.47
C PHE A 453 16.71 -12.14 6.42
N ILE A 454 17.03 -11.68 5.21
CA ILE A 454 17.93 -10.53 4.97
C ILE A 454 17.38 -9.24 5.61
N GLY A 455 16.10 -8.95 5.40
CA GLY A 455 15.48 -7.69 5.83
C GLY A 455 14.03 -7.88 6.20
N ARG A 456 13.77 -8.67 7.26
CA ARG A 456 12.40 -9.03 7.69
C ARG A 456 11.47 -7.87 8.02
N PHE A 457 12.00 -6.67 8.27
CA PHE A 457 11.20 -5.45 8.53
C PHE A 457 11.11 -4.51 7.32
N ASP A 458 11.72 -4.91 6.21
CA ASP A 458 11.80 -4.16 4.95
C ASP A 458 11.19 -4.96 3.79
N GLU A 459 10.26 -5.87 4.10
CA GLU A 459 9.65 -6.80 3.13
C GLU A 459 10.66 -7.68 2.36
N ASP A 460 11.91 -7.82 2.86
CA ASP A 460 12.96 -8.63 2.23
C ASP A 460 13.08 -9.99 2.92
N PHE A 461 12.29 -10.94 2.39
CA PHE A 461 12.21 -12.32 2.88
C PHE A 461 13.09 -13.30 2.10
N ARG A 462 14.12 -12.80 1.41
CA ARG A 462 15.21 -13.65 0.91
C ARG A 462 15.94 -14.25 2.13
N ILE A 463 16.46 -15.46 1.98
CA ILE A 463 17.15 -16.16 3.08
C ILE A 463 18.68 -16.05 2.92
N GLY A 464 19.38 -15.90 4.03
CA GLY A 464 20.84 -15.86 4.11
C GLY A 464 21.48 -17.24 4.24
N ASP A 465 22.79 -17.25 4.45
CA ASP A 465 23.62 -18.46 4.49
C ASP A 465 23.55 -19.22 5.83
N GLN A 466 22.92 -18.65 6.85
CA GLN A 466 22.67 -19.30 8.16
C GLN A 466 21.24 -19.85 8.28
N SER A 467 20.51 -19.95 7.16
CA SER A 467 19.14 -20.45 7.15
C SER A 467 19.07 -21.97 7.31
N ASP A 468 18.19 -22.44 8.19
CA ASP A 468 17.88 -23.87 8.34
C ASP A 468 17.11 -24.43 7.13
N ALA A 469 16.59 -23.56 6.25
CA ALA A 469 15.88 -23.93 5.03
C ALA A 469 16.79 -24.48 3.91
N ILE A 470 18.11 -24.28 4.04
CA ILE A 470 19.08 -24.55 2.96
C ILE A 470 19.14 -26.05 2.63
N ASN A 471 18.94 -26.37 1.35
CA ASN A 471 18.96 -27.72 0.79
C ASN A 471 17.96 -28.69 1.46
N LYS A 472 16.89 -28.17 2.08
CA LYS A 472 15.88 -28.97 2.80
C LYS A 472 14.58 -29.15 2.04
N ALA A 473 14.42 -28.55 0.87
CA ALA A 473 13.21 -28.75 0.09
C ALA A 473 13.20 -30.12 -0.61
N LYS A 474 11.99 -30.61 -0.83
CA LYS A 474 11.69 -31.72 -1.73
C LYS A 474 11.88 -31.28 -3.18
N ALA A 475 12.42 -32.15 -4.03
CA ALA A 475 12.49 -31.87 -5.46
C ALA A 475 11.09 -31.78 -6.07
N THR A 476 10.84 -30.74 -6.87
CA THR A 476 9.58 -30.50 -7.58
C THR A 476 9.84 -30.22 -9.06
N SER A 477 8.78 -30.02 -9.85
CA SER A 477 8.90 -29.57 -11.24
C SER A 477 9.31 -28.09 -11.38
N LEU A 478 9.30 -27.32 -10.29
CA LEU A 478 9.72 -25.92 -10.28
C LEU A 478 11.25 -25.84 -10.22
N SER A 479 11.88 -25.58 -11.36
CA SER A 479 13.34 -25.60 -11.52
C SER A 479 14.04 -24.27 -11.24
N ILE A 480 13.28 -23.19 -11.09
CA ILE A 480 13.75 -21.83 -10.80
C ILE A 480 12.99 -21.22 -9.62
N ASP A 481 13.67 -20.35 -8.88
CA ASP A 481 13.08 -19.55 -7.82
C ASP A 481 12.42 -18.26 -8.35
N LEU A 482 11.87 -17.46 -7.42
CA LEU A 482 11.22 -16.18 -7.72
C LEU A 482 12.15 -15.16 -8.42
N LEU A 483 13.48 -15.27 -8.25
CA LEU A 483 14.50 -14.41 -8.85
C LEU A 483 15.15 -15.05 -10.10
N GLY A 484 14.69 -16.23 -10.54
CA GLY A 484 15.25 -16.95 -11.68
C GLY A 484 16.49 -17.79 -11.37
N ILE A 485 16.84 -17.99 -10.10
CA ILE A 485 17.96 -18.82 -9.66
C ILE A 485 17.57 -20.31 -9.75
N ASN A 486 18.46 -21.14 -10.29
CA ASN A 486 18.22 -22.57 -10.46
C ASN A 486 18.15 -23.29 -9.10
N ARG A 487 17.16 -24.18 -8.94
CA ARG A 487 16.93 -24.98 -7.72
C ARG A 487 16.82 -26.49 -7.95
N THR A 488 17.40 -27.00 -9.04
CA THR A 488 17.21 -28.42 -9.44
C THR A 488 17.98 -29.43 -8.60
N THR A 489 19.20 -29.09 -8.15
CA THR A 489 20.13 -30.05 -7.54
C THR A 489 20.15 -29.98 -6.01
N SER A 490 19.78 -28.85 -5.42
CA SER A 490 19.65 -28.67 -3.97
C SER A 490 18.70 -27.52 -3.66
N PRO A 491 17.38 -27.74 -3.75
CA PRO A 491 16.41 -26.68 -3.50
C PRO A 491 16.36 -26.32 -2.01
N ASP A 492 16.21 -25.03 -1.74
CA ASP A 492 15.89 -24.52 -0.41
C ASP A 492 14.37 -24.49 -0.21
N ILE A 493 13.94 -24.55 1.05
CA ILE A 493 12.55 -24.28 1.42
C ILE A 493 12.27 -22.79 1.22
N GLY A 494 11.09 -22.47 0.69
CA GLY A 494 10.63 -21.10 0.46
C GLY A 494 10.66 -20.66 -1.00
N ALA A 495 10.31 -19.39 -1.21
CA ALA A 495 10.21 -18.78 -2.54
C ALA A 495 11.57 -18.47 -3.19
N TYR A 496 12.64 -18.34 -2.39
CA TYR A 496 13.97 -17.95 -2.82
C TYR A 496 15.00 -19.05 -2.59
N GLN A 497 16.05 -19.08 -3.40
CA GLN A 497 17.31 -19.70 -3.01
C GLN A 497 18.11 -18.75 -2.12
N HIS A 498 18.93 -19.32 -1.23
CA HIS A 498 19.75 -18.56 -0.31
C HIS A 498 20.78 -17.67 -1.02
N ILE A 499 21.12 -16.57 -0.37
CA ILE A 499 22.12 -15.63 -0.82
C ILE A 499 23.34 -15.75 0.10
N ILE A 500 24.52 -15.80 -0.52
CA ILE A 500 25.78 -15.71 0.19
C ILE A 500 26.11 -14.21 0.31
N ILE A 501 26.12 -13.69 1.52
CA ILE A 501 26.53 -12.31 1.80
C ILE A 501 28.04 -12.33 2.07
N GLU A 502 28.82 -11.70 1.20
CA GLU A 502 30.28 -11.55 1.37
C GLU A 502 30.67 -10.45 2.36
#